data_AF-A0A517U0L6-F1
#
_entry.id   AF-A0A517U0L6-F1
#
_cell.length_a   1.000
_cell.length_b   1.000
_cell.length_c   1.000
_cell.angle_alpha   90.00
_cell.angle_beta   90.00
_cell.angle_gamma   90.00
#
_symmetry.space_group_name_H-M   'P 1'
#
loop_
_entity.id
_entity.type
_entity.pdbx_description
1 polymer ?
#
loop_
_entity_poly.entity_id
_entity_poly.type
_entity_poly.pdbx_seq_one_letter_code
_entity_poly.pdbx_strand_id
1 'polypeptide(L)'
;MARRSNQPPRKPTKLSGKSGSASWSNGSARRHLPDVRIDRAQDAWAARQFDEAIRLYESALARDPHNAVLLVDVARAYALRYRVDDAERLIELADRLYPADAHLQQMLGRSYVQLQQFDRAIACFERSLTLAPELPERAQILLELARMHERLHQLDAARGCAELALAAAPQLERARWQLGVCKRRLGHADAAEATWLSIIEANRAAPIVIADCWYELAMVRDKQRRFEEAYDALRQAKALLTRAAAPQREDAAAISAVSGRTVAALTLAHCERWVEEAPRLTPLPGGLALLTSHPRSGTTLLEQVLDAHSAVTSADELQVMPEMVYEPLGQYSRPGESVVDTLDRLSPDQLDPLRRTYWSSMEGALRTPLSGRMLLDKNPELTMLLPVVARLFPEMRIVFALRDPRDVVLSCYMQRLPLNAVSVHYLTLESAAEKYARTMRAWLKLRATIRNPWLEVRYEETVADLAGQARRVLEFLGLPWDDAVLDYRRRTEQKHVHSPTYEAVTKPIYASSIGRWRNYARQLEPVQKILQQYIDAFGYEAK
;
A
#
# COMPACT_ATOMS: atom_id res chain seq x y z
N MET A 1 -21.14 17.75 34.74
CA MET A 1 -22.06 16.64 34.35
C MET A 1 -22.50 16.84 32.91
N ALA A 2 -21.90 16.12 31.96
CA ALA A 2 -22.45 15.87 30.63
C ALA A 2 -21.65 14.71 30.03
N ARG A 3 -22.25 13.51 30.03
CA ARG A 3 -21.70 12.30 29.44
C ARG A 3 -21.59 12.52 27.92
N ARG A 4 -20.37 12.55 27.37
CA ARG A 4 -20.17 12.39 25.91
C ARG A 4 -20.06 10.90 25.62
N SER A 5 -20.96 10.43 24.78
CA SER A 5 -21.12 9.05 24.37
C SER A 5 -19.88 8.55 23.62
N ASN A 6 -19.36 7.41 24.07
CA ASN A 6 -18.56 6.51 23.26
C ASN A 6 -19.43 6.05 22.08
N GLN A 7 -19.19 6.57 20.88
CA GLN A 7 -19.55 5.84 19.67
C GLN A 7 -18.57 4.67 19.53
N PRO A 8 -19.04 3.43 19.30
CA PRO A 8 -18.15 2.31 19.04
C PRO A 8 -17.38 2.56 17.73
N PRO A 9 -16.12 2.10 17.62
CA PRO A 9 -15.40 2.15 16.35
C PRO A 9 -16.21 1.41 15.27
N ARG A 10 -16.25 1.99 14.06
CA ARG A 10 -16.99 1.42 12.92
C ARG A 10 -16.53 -0.01 12.64
N LYS A 11 -17.50 -0.88 12.29
CA LYS A 11 -17.26 -2.29 11.93
C LYS A 11 -16.19 -2.37 10.83
N PRO A 12 -15.08 -3.10 11.03
CA PRO A 12 -14.12 -3.33 9.97
C PRO A 12 -14.72 -4.18 8.85
N THR A 13 -14.01 -4.22 7.72
CA THR A 13 -14.29 -5.07 6.57
C THR A 13 -14.54 -6.50 7.05
N LYS A 14 -15.77 -6.98 6.91
CA LYS A 14 -16.07 -8.39 7.21
C LYS A 14 -15.16 -9.27 6.36
N LEU A 15 -14.56 -10.29 6.97
CA LEU A 15 -13.79 -11.31 6.26
C LEU A 15 -14.64 -11.99 5.17
N SER A 16 -15.96 -12.07 5.35
CA SER A 16 -16.92 -12.55 4.35
C SER A 16 -17.65 -11.40 3.64
N GLY A 17 -17.51 -11.34 2.31
CA GLY A 17 -18.44 -10.59 1.47
C GLY A 17 -19.81 -11.27 1.51
N LYS A 18 -20.90 -10.52 1.68
CA LYS A 18 -22.25 -11.04 1.43
C LYS A 18 -22.35 -11.42 -0.05
N SER A 19 -22.13 -12.68 -0.41
CA SER A 19 -22.67 -13.24 -1.64
C SER A 19 -24.13 -13.63 -1.39
N GLY A 20 -24.98 -13.35 -2.37
CA GLY A 20 -26.43 -13.54 -2.30
C GLY A 20 -26.83 -14.99 -2.08
N SER A 21 -28.07 -15.18 -1.65
CA SER A 21 -28.74 -16.47 -1.52
C SER A 21 -28.89 -17.15 -2.89
N ALA A 22 -27.89 -17.89 -3.33
CA ALA A 22 -28.05 -18.90 -4.38
C ALA A 22 -28.25 -20.27 -3.70
N SER A 23 -29.31 -20.99 -4.08
CA SER A 23 -29.57 -22.35 -3.64
C SER A 23 -28.56 -23.30 -4.28
N TRP A 24 -27.78 -24.00 -3.46
CA TRP A 24 -26.73 -24.90 -3.90
C TRP A 24 -27.29 -26.29 -4.21
N SER A 25 -26.84 -26.91 -5.30
CA SER A 25 -27.08 -28.31 -5.62
C SER A 25 -26.10 -29.22 -4.87
N ASN A 26 -26.45 -30.51 -4.78
CA ASN A 26 -26.02 -31.51 -3.79
C ASN A 26 -24.53 -31.95 -3.80
N GLY A 27 -23.61 -31.13 -4.32
CA GLY A 27 -22.17 -31.42 -4.39
C GLY A 27 -21.23 -30.24 -4.10
N SER A 28 -21.75 -29.09 -3.65
CA SER A 28 -20.96 -27.87 -3.38
C SER A 28 -20.23 -27.89 -2.04
N ALA A 29 -19.11 -27.16 -1.94
CA ALA A 29 -18.45 -26.80 -0.69
C ALA A 29 -19.48 -26.50 0.40
N ARG A 30 -19.50 -27.32 1.45
CA ARG A 30 -20.45 -27.15 2.56
C ARG A 30 -20.22 -25.76 3.16
N ARG A 31 -21.27 -24.92 3.19
CA ARG A 31 -21.32 -23.81 4.13
C ARG A 31 -21.06 -24.39 5.52
N HIS A 32 -20.30 -23.68 6.37
CA HIS A 32 -20.03 -24.16 7.72
C HIS A 32 -21.32 -24.67 8.36
N LEU A 33 -21.28 -25.86 8.98
CA LEU A 33 -22.24 -26.12 10.04
C LEU A 33 -22.11 -24.97 11.04
N PRO A 34 -23.21 -24.43 11.60
CA PRO A 34 -23.14 -23.31 12.52
C PRO A 34 -22.10 -23.59 13.62
N ASP A 35 -20.95 -22.92 13.54
CA ASP A 35 -19.87 -23.04 14.49
C ASP A 35 -19.64 -21.68 15.13
N VAL A 36 -20.06 -21.57 16.39
CA VAL A 36 -19.91 -20.37 17.20
C VAL A 36 -18.46 -19.88 17.25
N ARG A 37 -17.46 -20.74 17.05
CA ARG A 37 -16.06 -20.33 16.98
C ARG A 37 -15.76 -19.47 15.76
N ILE A 38 -16.37 -19.75 14.61
CA ILE A 38 -16.16 -18.99 13.39
C ILE A 38 -16.76 -17.60 13.54
N ASP A 39 -17.98 -17.51 14.09
CA ASP A 39 -18.62 -16.22 14.37
C ASP A 39 -17.79 -15.43 15.40
N ARG A 40 -17.33 -16.08 16.48
CA ARG A 40 -16.44 -15.45 17.45
C ARG A 40 -15.09 -15.04 16.86
N ALA A 41 -14.55 -15.81 15.92
CA ALA A 41 -13.31 -15.47 15.24
C ALA A 41 -13.52 -14.23 14.35
N GLN A 42 -14.65 -14.14 13.66
CA GLN A 42 -15.04 -12.96 12.88
C GLN A 42 -15.25 -11.74 13.78
N ASP A 43 -15.88 -11.92 14.94
CA ASP A 43 -16.07 -10.84 15.92
C ASP A 43 -14.76 -10.39 16.55
N ALA A 44 -13.88 -11.32 16.92
CA ALA A 44 -12.54 -11.04 17.42
C ALA A 44 -11.71 -10.30 16.36
N TRP A 45 -11.76 -10.76 15.10
CA TRP A 45 -11.12 -10.06 13.98
C TRP A 45 -11.69 -8.66 13.82
N ALA A 46 -13.01 -8.53 13.96
CA ALA A 46 -13.67 -7.23 13.89
C ALA A 46 -13.32 -6.30 15.06
N ALA A 47 -13.00 -6.86 16.21
CA ALA A 47 -12.49 -6.16 17.38
C ALA A 47 -10.96 -5.93 17.32
N ARG A 48 -10.29 -6.28 16.20
CA ARG A 48 -8.84 -6.21 16.00
C ARG A 48 -8.02 -7.11 16.94
N GLN A 49 -8.66 -8.12 17.52
CA GLN A 49 -8.04 -9.15 18.36
C GLN A 49 -7.54 -10.28 17.45
N PHE A 50 -6.57 -9.98 16.59
CA PHE A 50 -6.16 -10.85 15.49
C PHE A 50 -5.61 -12.20 15.95
N ASP A 51 -4.83 -12.23 17.03
CA ASP A 51 -4.23 -13.48 17.53
C ASP A 51 -5.30 -14.42 18.10
N GLU A 52 -6.30 -13.88 18.81
CA GLU A 52 -7.43 -14.66 19.29
C GLU A 52 -8.32 -15.12 18.13
N ALA A 53 -8.55 -14.25 17.13
CA ALA A 53 -9.28 -14.63 15.92
C ALA A 53 -8.59 -15.80 15.19
N ILE A 54 -7.27 -15.75 15.01
CA ILE A 54 -6.48 -16.82 14.41
C ILE A 54 -6.59 -18.11 15.24
N ARG A 55 -6.44 -18.04 16.57
CA ARG A 55 -6.62 -19.22 17.45
C ARG A 55 -8.01 -19.85 17.32
N LEU A 56 -9.05 -19.03 17.26
CA LEU A 56 -10.43 -19.51 17.10
C LEU A 56 -10.64 -20.15 15.72
N TYR A 57 -10.07 -19.57 14.67
CA TYR A 57 -10.06 -20.14 13.32
C TYR A 57 -9.32 -21.47 13.26
N GLU A 58 -8.12 -21.56 13.84
CA GLU A 58 -7.32 -22.80 13.94
C GLU A 58 -8.08 -23.89 14.70
N SER A 59 -8.75 -23.53 15.81
CA SER A 59 -9.57 -24.46 16.58
C SER A 59 -10.79 -24.96 15.81
N ALA A 60 -11.46 -24.08 15.05
CA ALA A 60 -12.55 -24.48 14.17
C ALA A 60 -12.06 -25.41 13.06
N LEU A 61 -10.91 -25.09 12.45
CA LEU A 61 -10.32 -25.87 11.38
C LEU A 61 -9.88 -27.25 11.86
N ALA A 62 -9.36 -27.39 13.08
CA ALA A 62 -9.01 -28.69 13.66
C ALA A 62 -10.23 -29.63 13.82
N ARG A 63 -11.45 -29.09 13.92
CA ARG A 63 -12.68 -29.87 14.05
C ARG A 63 -13.32 -30.23 12.72
N ASP A 64 -13.12 -29.40 11.69
CA ASP A 64 -13.58 -29.66 10.33
C ASP A 64 -12.44 -29.39 9.33
N PRO A 65 -11.38 -30.24 9.30
CA PRO A 65 -10.14 -29.97 8.57
C PRO A 65 -10.30 -29.91 7.05
N HIS A 66 -11.40 -30.46 6.53
CA HIS A 66 -11.69 -30.51 5.10
C HIS A 66 -12.74 -29.47 4.68
N ASN A 67 -13.11 -28.53 5.56
CA ASN A 67 -14.06 -27.49 5.19
C ASN A 67 -13.42 -26.46 4.24
N ALA A 68 -13.77 -26.53 2.96
CA ALA A 68 -13.20 -25.66 1.92
C ALA A 68 -13.33 -24.15 2.23
N VAL A 69 -14.51 -23.73 2.69
CA VAL A 69 -14.76 -22.30 3.02
C VAL A 69 -13.88 -21.87 4.18
N LEU A 70 -13.76 -22.73 5.21
CA LEU A 70 -12.95 -22.43 6.40
C LEU A 70 -11.47 -22.38 6.07
N LEU A 71 -10.98 -23.31 5.25
CA LEU A 71 -9.61 -23.30 4.74
C LEU A 71 -9.27 -21.96 4.08
N VAL A 72 -10.16 -21.43 3.22
CA VAL A 72 -9.93 -20.13 2.58
C VAL A 72 -10.02 -18.97 3.57
N ASP A 73 -10.96 -18.98 4.51
CA ASP A 73 -11.10 -17.90 5.50
C ASP A 73 -9.90 -17.85 6.46
N VAL A 74 -9.42 -19.00 6.94
CA VAL A 74 -8.19 -19.08 7.75
C VAL A 74 -6.97 -18.67 6.91
N ALA A 75 -6.88 -19.09 5.65
CA ALA A 75 -5.80 -18.66 4.77
C ALA A 75 -5.78 -17.13 4.59
N ARG A 76 -6.95 -16.51 4.42
CA ARG A 76 -7.05 -15.05 4.34
C ARG A 76 -6.61 -14.38 5.64
N ALA A 77 -6.99 -14.93 6.80
CA ALA A 77 -6.56 -14.44 8.10
C ALA A 77 -5.03 -14.52 8.26
N TYR A 78 -4.41 -15.62 7.84
CA TYR A 78 -2.95 -15.77 7.82
C TYR A 78 -2.27 -14.79 6.87
N ALA A 79 -2.78 -14.63 5.64
CA ALA A 79 -2.24 -13.69 4.66
C ALA A 79 -2.25 -12.24 5.19
N LEU A 80 -3.35 -11.82 5.83
CA LEU A 80 -3.48 -10.50 6.46
C LEU A 80 -2.56 -10.29 7.67
N ARG A 81 -1.91 -11.34 8.16
CA ARG A 81 -0.92 -11.28 9.25
C ARG A 81 0.46 -11.74 8.80
N TYR A 82 0.73 -11.60 7.49
CA TYR A 82 2.03 -11.86 6.87
C TYR A 82 2.53 -13.32 7.03
N ARG A 83 1.64 -14.26 7.38
CA ARG A 83 1.89 -15.71 7.41
C ARG A 83 1.57 -16.32 6.04
N VAL A 84 2.31 -15.88 5.02
CA VAL A 84 1.99 -16.18 3.60
C VAL A 84 2.09 -17.67 3.28
N ASP A 85 3.13 -18.35 3.77
CA ASP A 85 3.29 -19.79 3.51
C ASP A 85 2.18 -20.63 4.17
N ASP A 86 1.69 -20.21 5.34
CA ASP A 86 0.54 -20.86 5.99
C ASP A 86 -0.74 -20.66 5.18
N ALA A 87 -0.95 -19.45 4.65
CA ALA A 87 -2.06 -19.16 3.77
C ALA A 87 -2.04 -20.02 2.50
N GLU A 88 -0.88 -20.11 1.84
CA GLU A 88 -0.73 -20.93 0.63
C GLU A 88 -0.99 -22.42 0.89
N ARG A 89 -0.46 -22.98 1.99
CA ARG A 89 -0.69 -24.38 2.34
C ARG A 89 -2.18 -24.70 2.48
N LEU A 90 -2.97 -23.79 3.06
CA LEU A 90 -4.41 -23.96 3.22
C LEU A 90 -5.17 -23.78 1.90
N ILE A 91 -4.78 -22.81 1.06
CA ILE A 91 -5.36 -22.60 -0.28
C ILE A 91 -5.11 -23.83 -1.16
N GLU A 92 -3.90 -24.39 -1.15
CA GLU A 92 -3.54 -25.58 -1.90
C GLU A 92 -4.26 -26.83 -1.39
N LEU A 93 -4.45 -26.95 -0.07
CA LEU A 93 -5.27 -28.02 0.49
C LEU A 93 -6.71 -27.91 0.01
N ALA A 94 -7.29 -26.70 -0.01
CA ALA A 94 -8.65 -26.49 -0.50
C ALA A 94 -8.79 -26.85 -1.99
N ASP A 95 -7.82 -26.46 -2.84
CA ASP A 95 -7.84 -26.82 -4.27
C ASP A 95 -7.71 -28.32 -4.50
N ARG A 96 -6.85 -29.01 -3.73
CA ARG A 96 -6.69 -30.48 -3.83
C ARG A 96 -7.95 -31.24 -3.42
N LEU A 97 -8.65 -30.78 -2.39
CA LEU A 97 -9.85 -31.45 -1.89
C LEU A 97 -11.07 -31.23 -2.80
N TYR A 98 -11.18 -30.06 -3.43
CA TYR A 98 -12.36 -29.68 -4.22
C TYR A 98 -11.98 -29.02 -5.56
N PRO A 99 -11.25 -29.72 -6.44
CA PRO A 99 -10.71 -29.14 -7.67
C PRO A 99 -11.80 -28.77 -8.70
N ALA A 100 -12.98 -29.35 -8.59
CA ALA A 100 -14.10 -29.17 -9.52
C ALA A 100 -15.22 -28.25 -8.98
N ASP A 101 -15.01 -27.56 -7.85
CA ASP A 101 -15.97 -26.58 -7.33
C ASP A 101 -15.70 -25.19 -7.92
N ALA A 102 -16.56 -24.75 -8.85
CA ALA A 102 -16.41 -23.47 -9.54
C ALA A 102 -16.39 -22.28 -8.56
N HIS A 103 -17.20 -22.28 -7.52
CA HIS A 103 -17.24 -21.17 -6.56
C HIS A 103 -15.99 -21.15 -5.69
N LEU A 104 -15.51 -22.32 -5.26
CA LEU A 104 -14.24 -22.39 -4.55
C LEU A 104 -13.10 -21.86 -5.42
N GLN A 105 -13.03 -22.23 -6.69
CA GLN A 105 -12.03 -21.69 -7.61
C GLN A 105 -12.04 -20.15 -7.66
N GLN A 106 -13.22 -19.51 -7.61
CA GLN A 106 -13.30 -18.05 -7.51
C GLN A 106 -12.72 -17.51 -6.20
N MET A 107 -13.02 -18.18 -5.09
CA MET A 107 -12.49 -17.80 -3.78
C MET A 107 -10.97 -17.92 -3.73
N LEU A 108 -10.41 -19.02 -4.25
CA LEU A 108 -8.97 -19.24 -4.35
C LEU A 108 -8.33 -18.21 -5.28
N GLY A 109 -8.93 -17.93 -6.44
CA GLY A 109 -8.47 -16.90 -7.37
C GLY A 109 -8.37 -15.52 -6.71
N ARG A 110 -9.38 -15.12 -5.94
CA ARG A 110 -9.35 -13.87 -5.16
C ARG A 110 -8.26 -13.88 -4.08
N SER A 111 -8.04 -14.99 -3.41
CA SER A 111 -6.94 -15.12 -2.42
C SER A 111 -5.58 -15.00 -3.09
N TYR A 112 -5.37 -15.62 -4.26
CA TYR A 112 -4.13 -15.45 -5.03
C TYR A 112 -3.94 -14.02 -5.55
N VAL A 113 -5.01 -13.30 -5.92
CA VAL A 113 -4.94 -11.86 -6.21
C VAL A 113 -4.42 -11.08 -5.00
N GLN A 114 -4.89 -11.39 -3.79
CA GLN A 114 -4.44 -10.74 -2.55
C GLN A 114 -2.97 -11.04 -2.25
N LEU A 115 -2.54 -12.27 -2.50
CA LEU A 115 -1.13 -12.70 -2.42
C LEU A 115 -0.28 -12.27 -3.62
N GLN A 116 -0.87 -11.49 -4.54
CA GLN A 116 -0.28 -11.02 -5.79
C GLN A 116 0.22 -12.11 -6.75
N GLN A 117 -0.18 -13.37 -6.58
CA GLN A 117 0.15 -14.48 -7.49
C GLN A 117 -0.80 -14.52 -8.68
N PHE A 118 -0.57 -13.61 -9.64
CA PHE A 118 -1.53 -13.37 -10.72
C PHE A 118 -1.74 -14.55 -11.66
N ASP A 119 -0.70 -15.33 -11.99
CA ASP A 119 -0.83 -16.49 -12.87
C ASP A 119 -1.71 -17.59 -12.25
N ARG A 120 -1.53 -17.88 -10.95
CA ARG A 120 -2.37 -18.83 -10.21
C ARG A 120 -3.81 -18.36 -10.11
N ALA A 121 -4.00 -17.06 -9.88
CA ALA A 121 -5.32 -16.46 -9.85
C ALA A 121 -6.06 -16.56 -11.20
N ILE A 122 -5.36 -16.29 -12.31
CA ILE A 122 -5.89 -16.45 -13.67
C ILE A 122 -6.34 -17.90 -13.87
N ALA A 123 -5.49 -18.87 -13.56
CA ALA A 123 -5.81 -20.29 -13.70
C ALA A 123 -7.05 -20.70 -12.89
N CYS A 124 -7.20 -20.19 -11.65
CA CYS A 124 -8.39 -20.41 -10.85
C CYS A 124 -9.66 -19.80 -11.47
N PHE A 125 -9.59 -18.56 -11.97
CA PHE A 125 -10.72 -17.91 -12.61
C PHE A 125 -11.13 -18.60 -13.92
N GLU A 126 -10.17 -19.01 -14.75
CA GLU A 126 -10.42 -19.78 -15.98
C GLU A 126 -11.05 -21.15 -15.68
N ARG A 127 -10.56 -21.86 -14.66
CA ARG A 127 -11.17 -23.10 -14.18
C ARG A 127 -12.60 -22.88 -13.72
N SER A 128 -12.88 -21.80 -12.98
CA SER A 128 -14.26 -21.46 -12.59
C SER A 128 -15.17 -21.24 -13.80
N LEU A 129 -14.70 -20.54 -14.83
CA LEU A 129 -15.49 -20.29 -16.05
C LEU A 129 -15.71 -21.56 -16.88
N THR A 130 -14.76 -22.50 -16.83
CA THR A 130 -14.86 -23.80 -17.51
C THR A 130 -15.84 -24.73 -16.79
N LEU A 131 -15.78 -24.78 -15.46
CA LEU A 131 -16.64 -25.63 -14.63
C LEU A 131 -18.10 -25.16 -14.64
N ALA A 132 -18.35 -23.86 -14.75
CA ALA A 132 -19.69 -23.30 -14.77
C ALA A 132 -19.79 -22.15 -15.79
N PRO A 133 -19.96 -22.43 -17.10
CA PRO A 133 -19.96 -21.40 -18.13
C PRO A 133 -21.05 -20.33 -17.97
N GLU A 134 -22.22 -20.71 -17.47
CA GLU A 134 -23.40 -19.83 -17.33
C GLU A 134 -23.57 -19.23 -15.93
N LEU A 135 -22.49 -19.15 -15.15
CA LEU A 135 -22.57 -18.59 -13.80
C LEU A 135 -22.97 -17.10 -13.81
N PRO A 136 -23.75 -16.62 -12.82
CA PRO A 136 -24.16 -15.22 -12.74
C PRO A 136 -22.99 -14.22 -12.70
N GLU A 137 -21.87 -14.61 -12.07
CA GLU A 137 -20.69 -13.77 -11.90
C GLU A 137 -19.76 -13.74 -13.14
N ARG A 138 -20.12 -14.40 -14.25
CA ARG A 138 -19.27 -14.56 -15.45
C ARG A 138 -18.65 -13.24 -15.91
N ALA A 139 -19.48 -12.21 -16.07
CA ALA A 139 -19.01 -10.90 -16.53
C ALA A 139 -18.00 -10.26 -15.57
N GLN A 140 -18.16 -10.45 -14.25
CA GLN A 140 -17.23 -9.93 -13.25
C GLN A 140 -15.91 -10.70 -13.26
N ILE A 141 -15.94 -12.02 -13.42
CA ILE A 141 -14.71 -12.83 -13.52
C ILE A 141 -13.91 -12.46 -14.78
N LEU A 142 -14.59 -12.32 -15.92
CA LEU A 142 -13.95 -11.86 -17.17
C LEU A 142 -13.33 -10.47 -17.02
N LEU A 143 -13.97 -9.57 -16.27
CA LEU A 143 -13.40 -8.27 -15.94
C LEU A 143 -12.15 -8.39 -15.03
N GLU A 144 -12.14 -9.29 -14.04
CA GLU A 144 -10.94 -9.54 -13.24
C GLU A 144 -9.81 -10.10 -14.12
N LEU A 145 -10.08 -11.11 -14.95
CA LEU A 145 -9.11 -11.64 -15.92
C LEU A 145 -8.55 -10.55 -16.84
N ALA A 146 -9.41 -9.67 -17.38
CA ALA A 146 -8.98 -8.55 -18.21
C ALA A 146 -7.98 -7.64 -17.48
N ARG A 147 -8.21 -7.36 -16.20
CA ARG A 147 -7.30 -6.55 -15.37
C ARG A 147 -6.00 -7.28 -15.08
N MET A 148 -6.04 -8.59 -14.86
CA MET A 148 -4.85 -9.38 -14.56
C MET A 148 -3.95 -9.52 -15.79
N HIS A 149 -4.52 -9.86 -16.96
CA HIS A 149 -3.80 -9.87 -18.23
C HIS A 149 -3.22 -8.49 -18.57
N GLU A 150 -3.95 -7.40 -18.29
CA GLU A 150 -3.44 -6.04 -18.48
C GLU A 150 -2.20 -5.78 -17.62
N ARG A 151 -2.24 -6.17 -16.34
CA ARG A 151 -1.09 -6.07 -15.41
C ARG A 151 0.10 -6.93 -15.85
N LEU A 152 -0.15 -8.08 -16.47
CA LEU A 152 0.87 -8.96 -17.04
C LEU A 152 1.30 -8.55 -18.47
N HIS A 153 0.88 -7.38 -18.96
CA HIS A 153 1.19 -6.87 -20.31
C HIS A 153 0.68 -7.74 -21.47
N GLN A 154 -0.26 -8.64 -21.19
CA GLN A 154 -0.95 -9.48 -22.18
C GLN A 154 -2.15 -8.72 -22.74
N LEU A 155 -1.90 -7.63 -23.46
CA LEU A 155 -2.90 -6.62 -23.83
C LEU A 155 -4.03 -7.17 -24.72
N ASP A 156 -3.74 -8.11 -25.62
CA ASP A 156 -4.77 -8.73 -26.47
C ASP A 156 -5.71 -9.64 -25.68
N ALA A 157 -5.17 -10.46 -24.76
CA ALA A 157 -5.97 -11.27 -23.86
C ALA A 157 -6.82 -10.39 -22.93
N ALA A 158 -6.25 -9.29 -22.43
CA ALA A 158 -6.95 -8.31 -21.62
C ALA A 158 -8.15 -7.70 -22.35
N ARG A 159 -7.92 -7.27 -23.61
CA ARG A 159 -8.97 -6.75 -24.49
C ARG A 159 -10.06 -7.79 -24.73
N GLY A 160 -9.70 -9.02 -25.11
CA GLY A 160 -10.65 -10.09 -25.37
C GLY A 160 -11.53 -10.40 -24.16
N CYS A 161 -10.93 -10.47 -22.96
CA CYS A 161 -11.69 -10.66 -21.73
C CYS A 161 -12.66 -9.49 -21.45
N ALA A 162 -12.23 -8.24 -21.67
CA ALA A 162 -13.10 -7.07 -21.49
C ALA A 162 -14.27 -7.05 -22.49
N GLU A 163 -14.04 -7.46 -23.74
CA GLU A 163 -15.06 -7.60 -24.78
C GLU A 163 -16.07 -8.70 -24.43
N LEU A 164 -15.59 -9.86 -23.98
CA LEU A 164 -16.46 -10.95 -23.48
C LEU A 164 -17.27 -10.52 -22.25
N ALA A 165 -16.68 -9.74 -21.34
CA ALA A 165 -17.39 -9.21 -20.17
C ALA A 165 -18.53 -8.28 -20.59
N LEU A 166 -18.32 -7.43 -21.60
CA LEU A 166 -19.35 -6.56 -22.16
C LEU A 166 -20.41 -7.32 -22.96
N ALA A 167 -20.03 -8.38 -23.67
CA ALA A 167 -20.99 -9.25 -24.36
C ALA A 167 -21.93 -9.94 -23.35
N ALA A 168 -21.39 -10.38 -22.20
CA ALA A 168 -22.18 -10.99 -21.12
C ALA A 168 -23.02 -9.95 -20.35
N ALA A 169 -22.53 -8.72 -20.19
CA ALA A 169 -23.24 -7.65 -19.50
C ALA A 169 -22.98 -6.28 -20.16
N PRO A 170 -23.77 -5.87 -21.18
CA PRO A 170 -23.55 -4.62 -21.93
C PRO A 170 -23.58 -3.34 -21.10
N GLN A 171 -24.29 -3.38 -19.96
CA GLN A 171 -24.41 -2.30 -18.98
C GLN A 171 -23.22 -2.19 -18.02
N LEU A 172 -22.25 -3.12 -18.08
CA LEU A 172 -21.09 -3.12 -17.19
C LEU A 172 -20.08 -2.04 -17.61
N GLU A 173 -20.35 -0.79 -17.22
CA GLU A 173 -19.51 0.38 -17.54
C GLU A 173 -18.05 0.22 -17.11
N ARG A 174 -17.79 -0.58 -16.07
CA ARG A 174 -16.43 -0.89 -15.62
C ARG A 174 -15.63 -1.67 -16.68
N ALA A 175 -16.27 -2.59 -17.41
CA ALA A 175 -15.64 -3.32 -18.50
C ALA A 175 -15.40 -2.41 -19.72
N ARG A 176 -16.32 -1.47 -19.99
CA ARG A 176 -16.10 -0.44 -21.04
C ARG A 176 -14.94 0.47 -20.71
N TRP A 177 -14.81 0.89 -19.45
CA TRP A 177 -13.64 1.64 -18.98
C TRP A 177 -12.34 0.84 -19.16
N GLN A 178 -12.33 -0.45 -18.79
CA GLN A 178 -11.17 -1.34 -18.95
C GLN A 178 -10.79 -1.51 -20.43
N LEU A 179 -11.76 -1.58 -21.34
CA LEU A 179 -11.50 -1.63 -22.78
C LEU A 179 -10.83 -0.33 -23.26
N GLY A 180 -11.24 0.83 -22.75
CA GLY A 180 -10.54 2.11 -22.98
C GLY A 180 -9.07 2.06 -22.53
N VAL A 181 -8.80 1.47 -21.36
CA VAL A 181 -7.42 1.28 -20.86
C VAL A 181 -6.62 0.41 -21.84
N CYS A 182 -7.19 -0.71 -22.29
CA CYS A 182 -6.55 -1.59 -23.27
C CYS A 182 -6.25 -0.87 -24.58
N LYS A 183 -7.22 -0.12 -25.14
CA LYS A 183 -7.04 0.70 -26.37
C LYS A 183 -5.89 1.69 -26.22
N ARG A 184 -5.83 2.42 -25.10
CA ARG A 184 -4.74 3.37 -24.83
C ARG A 184 -3.38 2.67 -24.78
N ARG A 185 -3.28 1.52 -24.11
CA ARG A 185 -2.01 0.76 -24.00
C ARG A 185 -1.58 0.13 -25.32
N LEU A 186 -2.52 -0.14 -26.23
CA LEU A 186 -2.27 -0.55 -27.61
C LEU A 186 -1.94 0.63 -28.56
N GLY A 187 -1.83 1.87 -28.05
CA GLY A 187 -1.46 3.04 -28.83
C GLY A 187 -2.64 3.82 -29.45
N HIS A 188 -3.88 3.38 -29.23
CA HIS A 188 -5.08 4.04 -29.74
C HIS A 188 -5.65 5.06 -28.74
N ALA A 189 -4.88 6.10 -28.45
CA ALA A 189 -5.21 7.09 -27.42
C ALA A 189 -6.53 7.84 -27.70
N ASP A 190 -6.78 8.26 -28.93
CA ASP A 190 -7.99 9.01 -29.29
C ASP A 190 -9.26 8.15 -29.17
N ALA A 191 -9.17 6.87 -29.59
CA ALA A 191 -10.26 5.91 -29.42
C ALA A 191 -10.55 5.60 -27.94
N ALA A 192 -9.52 5.62 -27.09
CA ALA A 192 -9.66 5.48 -25.65
C ALA A 192 -10.33 6.72 -25.03
N GLU A 193 -9.90 7.93 -25.40
CA GLU A 193 -10.52 9.20 -24.96
C GLU A 193 -12.01 9.25 -25.34
N ALA A 194 -12.36 8.92 -26.59
CA ALA A 194 -13.76 8.84 -27.01
C ALA A 194 -14.57 7.82 -26.19
N THR A 195 -13.97 6.68 -25.83
CA THR A 195 -14.61 5.66 -24.99
C THR A 195 -14.95 6.22 -23.60
N TRP A 196 -14.01 6.91 -22.95
CA TRP A 196 -14.22 7.46 -21.61
C TRP A 196 -15.15 8.68 -21.60
N LEU A 197 -15.08 9.54 -22.61
CA LEU A 197 -16.01 10.66 -22.77
C LEU A 197 -17.45 10.16 -22.91
N SER A 198 -17.70 9.12 -23.70
CA SER A 198 -19.02 8.51 -23.82
C SER A 198 -19.58 7.99 -22.49
N ILE A 199 -18.73 7.40 -21.62
CA ILE A 199 -19.13 6.95 -20.28
C ILE A 199 -19.52 8.14 -19.40
N ILE A 200 -18.72 9.21 -19.44
CA ILE A 200 -18.93 10.45 -18.68
C ILE A 200 -20.23 11.14 -19.12
N GLU A 201 -20.42 11.33 -20.42
CA GLU A 201 -21.59 12.02 -21.01
C GLU A 201 -22.88 11.26 -20.76
N ALA A 202 -22.86 9.94 -20.89
CA ALA A 202 -24.02 9.11 -20.59
C ALA A 202 -24.39 9.17 -19.10
N ASN A 203 -23.42 9.40 -18.21
CA ASN A 203 -23.61 9.57 -16.76
C ASN A 203 -24.46 8.46 -16.10
N ARG A 204 -24.38 7.22 -16.63
CA ARG A 204 -25.07 6.03 -16.11
C ARG A 204 -24.20 5.17 -15.20
N ALA A 205 -22.88 5.40 -15.21
CA ALA A 205 -21.93 4.62 -14.44
C ALA A 205 -21.90 5.08 -12.96
N ALA A 206 -21.45 4.20 -12.07
CA ALA A 206 -21.18 4.59 -10.69
C ALA A 206 -20.15 5.75 -10.65
N PRO A 207 -20.24 6.71 -9.70
CA PRO A 207 -19.36 7.88 -9.64
C PRO A 207 -17.86 7.52 -9.64
N ILE A 208 -17.49 6.37 -9.08
CA ILE A 208 -16.10 5.90 -9.07
C ILE A 208 -15.58 5.54 -10.47
N VAL A 209 -16.45 4.99 -11.34
CA VAL A 209 -16.08 4.67 -12.73
C VAL A 209 -15.93 5.95 -13.54
N ILE A 210 -16.82 6.93 -13.32
CA ILE A 210 -16.73 8.25 -13.95
C ILE A 210 -15.46 8.97 -13.50
N ALA A 211 -15.11 8.92 -12.20
CA ALA A 211 -13.85 9.47 -11.70
C ALA A 211 -12.65 8.79 -12.36
N ASP A 212 -12.66 7.47 -12.52
CA ASP A 212 -11.59 6.73 -13.18
C ASP A 212 -11.48 7.08 -14.67
N CYS A 213 -12.59 7.37 -15.36
CA CYS A 213 -12.57 7.92 -16.73
C CYS A 213 -11.83 9.27 -16.77
N TRP A 214 -12.13 10.17 -15.84
CA TRP A 214 -11.46 11.47 -15.75
C TRP A 214 -9.96 11.36 -15.45
N TYR A 215 -9.52 10.39 -14.63
CA TYR A 215 -8.08 10.15 -14.42
C TYR A 215 -7.37 9.65 -15.68
N GLU A 216 -8.00 8.76 -16.44
CA GLU A 216 -7.43 8.28 -17.71
C GLU A 216 -7.32 9.43 -18.73
N LEU A 217 -8.34 10.29 -18.83
CA LEU A 217 -8.30 11.49 -19.67
C LEU A 217 -7.18 12.44 -19.24
N ALA A 218 -7.04 12.70 -17.94
CA ALA A 218 -5.98 13.55 -17.42
C ALA A 218 -4.59 13.04 -17.80
N MET A 219 -4.35 11.73 -17.70
CA MET A 219 -3.08 11.12 -18.09
C MET A 219 -2.81 11.25 -19.59
N VAL A 220 -3.80 11.01 -20.45
CA VAL A 220 -3.63 11.16 -21.91
C VAL A 220 -3.32 12.60 -22.29
N ARG A 221 -4.08 13.55 -21.73
CA ARG A 221 -3.92 14.99 -21.97
C ARG A 221 -2.56 15.50 -21.48
N ASP A 222 -2.11 15.06 -20.31
CA ASP A 222 -0.79 15.38 -19.77
C ASP A 222 0.34 14.89 -20.70
N LYS A 223 0.27 13.64 -21.19
CA LYS A 223 1.24 13.10 -22.15
C LYS A 223 1.27 13.87 -23.46
N GLN A 224 0.13 14.41 -23.89
CA GLN A 224 0.01 15.26 -25.08
C GLN A 224 0.32 16.74 -24.80
N ARG A 225 0.82 17.09 -23.60
CA ARG A 225 1.16 18.46 -23.16
C ARG A 225 -0.04 19.41 -23.11
N ARG A 226 -1.26 18.88 -23.07
CA ARG A 226 -2.52 19.62 -22.84
C ARG A 226 -2.74 19.84 -21.34
N PHE A 227 -1.84 20.58 -20.69
CA PHE A 227 -1.72 20.62 -19.23
C PHE A 227 -2.97 21.20 -18.53
N GLU A 228 -3.59 22.23 -19.10
CA GLU A 228 -4.81 22.83 -18.56
C GLU A 228 -5.98 21.84 -18.60
N GLU A 229 -6.21 21.20 -19.75
CA GLU A 229 -7.25 20.17 -19.90
C GLU A 229 -7.00 18.96 -19.01
N ALA A 230 -5.73 18.61 -18.78
CA ALA A 230 -5.35 17.55 -17.85
C ALA A 230 -5.67 17.92 -16.40
N TYR A 231 -5.39 19.16 -15.99
CA TYR A 231 -5.73 19.65 -14.66
C TYR A 231 -7.24 19.70 -14.45
N ASP A 232 -8.00 20.17 -15.43
CA ASP A 232 -9.46 20.19 -15.35
C ASP A 232 -10.04 18.78 -15.21
N ALA A 233 -9.52 17.81 -15.98
CA ALA A 233 -9.91 16.41 -15.82
C ALA A 233 -9.62 15.87 -14.41
N LEU A 234 -8.43 16.16 -13.84
CA LEU A 234 -8.12 15.81 -12.45
C LEU A 234 -9.11 16.45 -11.48
N ARG A 235 -9.40 17.75 -11.65
CA ARG A 235 -10.35 18.47 -10.79
C ARG A 235 -11.74 17.83 -10.80
N GLN A 236 -12.23 17.41 -11.96
CA GLN A 236 -13.52 16.69 -12.08
C GLN A 236 -13.48 15.34 -11.35
N ALA A 237 -12.42 14.54 -11.55
CA ALA A 237 -12.26 13.28 -10.84
C ALA A 237 -12.24 13.45 -9.32
N LYS A 238 -11.47 14.44 -8.84
CA LYS A 238 -11.27 14.73 -7.43
C LYS A 238 -12.53 15.28 -6.76
N ALA A 239 -13.35 16.04 -7.49
CA ALA A 239 -14.65 16.50 -7.02
C ALA A 239 -15.61 15.34 -6.75
N LEU A 240 -15.65 14.33 -7.63
CA LEU A 240 -16.45 13.12 -7.44
C LEU A 240 -15.99 12.33 -6.21
N LEU A 241 -14.67 12.11 -6.07
CA LEU A 241 -14.11 11.39 -4.92
C LEU A 241 -14.31 12.14 -3.60
N THR A 242 -14.22 13.46 -3.61
CA THR A 242 -14.43 14.32 -2.44
C THR A 242 -15.80 14.15 -1.82
N ARG A 243 -16.85 14.00 -2.64
CA ARG A 243 -18.22 13.79 -2.15
C ARG A 243 -18.38 12.51 -1.32
N ALA A 244 -17.55 11.49 -1.58
CA ALA A 244 -17.57 10.21 -0.88
C ALA A 244 -16.56 10.13 0.28
N ALA A 245 -15.76 11.18 0.53
CA ALA A 245 -14.56 11.10 1.36
C ALA A 245 -14.75 11.45 2.84
N ALA A 246 -15.96 11.79 3.29
CA ALA A 246 -16.19 12.24 4.66
C ALA A 246 -15.67 11.24 5.73
N PRO A 247 -15.94 9.92 5.64
CA PRO A 247 -15.38 8.94 6.57
C PRO A 247 -13.85 8.98 6.65
N GLN A 248 -13.17 8.99 5.51
CA GLN A 248 -11.72 8.94 5.46
C GLN A 248 -11.08 10.25 5.94
N ARG A 249 -11.78 11.39 5.82
CA ARG A 249 -11.33 12.67 6.38
C ARG A 249 -11.36 12.66 7.91
N GLU A 250 -12.40 12.07 8.50
CA GLU A 250 -12.49 11.91 9.96
C GLU A 250 -11.34 11.04 10.47
N ASP A 251 -11.10 9.89 9.84
CA ASP A 251 -10.00 8.98 10.18
C ASP A 251 -8.64 9.66 10.04
N ALA A 252 -8.42 10.37 8.93
CA ALA A 252 -7.19 11.09 8.66
C ALA A 252 -6.91 12.20 9.69
N ALA A 253 -7.95 12.93 10.10
CA ALA A 253 -7.84 13.97 11.13
C ALA A 253 -7.47 13.37 12.48
N ALA A 254 -8.09 12.25 12.88
CA ALA A 254 -7.77 11.55 14.12
C ALA A 254 -6.31 11.05 14.13
N ILE A 255 -5.88 10.37 13.07
CA ILE A 255 -4.50 9.86 12.91
C ILE A 255 -3.50 11.02 12.94
N SER A 256 -3.78 12.10 12.22
CA SER A 256 -2.91 13.28 12.16
C SER A 256 -2.77 13.96 13.51
N ALA A 257 -3.85 14.05 14.29
CA ALA A 257 -3.83 14.63 15.62
C ALA A 257 -3.01 13.79 16.61
N VAL A 258 -3.17 12.46 16.59
CA VAL A 258 -2.39 11.54 17.45
C VAL A 258 -0.91 11.57 17.07
N SER A 259 -0.59 11.45 15.78
CA SER A 259 0.79 11.45 15.30
C SER A 259 1.48 12.79 15.56
N GLY A 260 0.76 13.90 15.36
CA GLY A 260 1.25 15.25 15.66
C GLY A 260 1.57 15.44 17.15
N ARG A 261 0.70 14.98 18.06
CA ARG A 261 0.97 15.00 19.51
C ARG A 261 2.16 14.11 19.88
N THR A 262 2.29 12.94 19.28
CA THR A 262 3.40 12.01 19.51
C THR A 262 4.73 12.64 19.13
N VAL A 263 4.83 13.18 17.90
CA VAL A 263 6.01 13.91 17.45
C VAL A 263 6.28 15.12 18.34
N ALA A 264 5.25 15.86 18.77
CA ALA A 264 5.40 17.02 19.64
C ALA A 264 5.89 16.67 21.06
N ALA A 265 5.45 15.55 21.63
CA ALA A 265 5.83 15.10 22.96
C ALA A 265 7.24 14.52 23.04
N LEU A 266 7.78 13.98 21.93
CA LEU A 266 9.14 13.47 21.91
C LEU A 266 10.15 14.60 22.21
N THR A 267 11.08 14.31 23.12
CA THR A 267 12.15 15.24 23.52
C THR A 267 13.50 14.54 23.40
N LEU A 268 14.56 15.34 23.43
CA LEU A 268 15.91 14.81 23.40
C LEU A 268 16.20 13.88 24.59
N ALA A 269 15.79 14.27 25.79
CA ALA A 269 16.01 13.49 27.01
C ALA A 269 15.34 12.10 26.96
N HIS A 270 14.19 11.96 26.27
CA HIS A 270 13.61 10.63 26.01
C HIS A 270 14.58 9.77 25.19
N CYS A 271 15.06 10.32 24.07
CA CYS A 271 15.94 9.58 23.16
C CYS A 271 17.28 9.21 23.80
N GLU A 272 17.84 10.08 24.65
CA GLU A 272 19.08 9.80 25.38
C GLU A 272 18.92 8.62 26.35
N ARG A 273 17.84 8.61 27.15
CA ARG A 273 17.52 7.46 28.01
C ARG A 273 17.34 6.17 27.22
N TRP A 274 16.63 6.24 26.08
CA TRP A 274 16.40 5.05 25.26
C TRP A 274 17.69 4.49 24.66
N VAL A 275 18.66 5.34 24.32
CA VAL A 275 20.00 4.91 23.86
C VAL A 275 20.78 4.22 24.99
N GLU A 276 20.70 4.73 26.22
CA GLU A 276 21.35 4.10 27.38
C GLU A 276 20.76 2.71 27.69
N GLU A 277 19.47 2.51 27.43
CA GLU A 277 18.81 1.22 27.60
C GLU A 277 18.97 0.28 26.40
N ALA A 278 19.33 0.78 25.22
CA ALA A 278 19.41 0.01 23.99
C ALA A 278 20.24 -1.29 24.09
N PRO A 279 21.39 -1.33 24.81
CA PRO A 279 22.16 -2.57 24.99
C PRO A 279 21.41 -3.70 25.72
N ARG A 280 20.28 -3.42 26.37
CA ARG A 280 19.44 -4.41 27.05
C ARG A 280 18.39 -5.04 26.13
N LEU A 281 18.20 -4.51 24.92
CA LEU A 281 17.30 -5.08 23.92
C LEU A 281 17.96 -6.30 23.26
N THR A 282 17.16 -7.31 22.91
CA THR A 282 17.67 -8.46 22.18
C THR A 282 18.10 -8.03 20.77
N PRO A 283 19.35 -8.33 20.34
CA PRO A 283 19.80 -8.05 18.98
C PRO A 283 18.97 -8.78 17.94
N LEU A 284 18.67 -8.11 16.82
CA LEU A 284 17.99 -8.74 15.69
C LEU A 284 19.00 -9.49 14.79
N PRO A 285 18.54 -10.51 14.02
CA PRO A 285 19.43 -11.40 13.25
C PRO A 285 20.14 -10.77 12.03
N GLY A 286 19.94 -9.48 11.76
CA GLY A 286 20.51 -8.79 10.61
C GLY A 286 20.38 -7.27 10.72
N GLY A 287 20.84 -6.57 9.68
CA GLY A 287 20.80 -5.12 9.62
C GLY A 287 19.39 -4.57 9.36
N LEU A 288 19.12 -3.37 9.87
CA LEU A 288 17.86 -2.67 9.66
C LEU A 288 18.10 -1.27 9.08
N ALA A 289 17.38 -0.98 8.00
CA ALA A 289 17.30 0.34 7.41
C ALA A 289 15.84 0.71 7.10
N LEU A 290 15.51 1.99 7.29
CA LEU A 290 14.23 2.58 6.93
C LEU A 290 14.45 3.63 5.85
N LEU A 291 13.83 3.44 4.69
CA LEU A 291 13.72 4.46 3.64
C LEU A 291 12.35 5.14 3.74
N THR A 292 12.32 6.35 4.32
CA THR A 292 11.10 7.12 4.59
C THR A 292 11.18 8.54 4.04
N SER A 293 10.05 9.25 3.94
CA SER A 293 9.96 10.69 3.62
C SER A 293 8.48 11.14 3.63
N HIS A 294 7.99 11.61 2.49
CA HIS A 294 6.61 11.76 2.06
C HIS A 294 6.49 10.94 0.75
N PRO A 295 5.32 10.39 0.40
CA PRO A 295 5.15 9.73 -0.89
C PRO A 295 5.59 10.62 -2.05
N ARG A 296 6.14 9.99 -3.09
CA ARG A 296 6.62 10.64 -4.33
C ARG A 296 7.90 11.48 -4.19
N SER A 297 8.57 11.46 -3.04
CA SER A 297 9.89 12.07 -2.83
C SER A 297 11.08 11.32 -3.48
N GLY A 298 10.83 10.30 -4.31
CA GLY A 298 11.90 9.55 -4.98
C GLY A 298 12.35 8.26 -4.28
N THR A 299 11.65 7.84 -3.22
CA THR A 299 11.95 6.62 -2.46
C THR A 299 11.94 5.35 -3.32
N THR A 300 11.07 5.24 -4.32
CA THR A 300 11.02 4.06 -5.21
C THR A 300 12.30 3.89 -6.02
N LEU A 301 12.89 4.98 -6.54
CA LEU A 301 14.15 4.88 -7.28
C LEU A 301 15.27 4.40 -6.35
N LEU A 302 15.38 5.01 -5.18
CA LEU A 302 16.43 4.66 -4.22
C LEU A 302 16.27 3.23 -3.71
N GLU A 303 15.04 2.79 -3.48
CA GLU A 303 14.74 1.40 -3.11
C GLU A 303 15.19 0.42 -4.19
N GLN A 304 14.85 0.65 -5.46
CA GLN A 304 15.28 -0.22 -6.56
C GLN A 304 16.80 -0.32 -6.69
N VAL A 305 17.48 0.82 -6.56
CA VAL A 305 18.95 0.90 -6.59
C VAL A 305 19.55 0.07 -5.44
N LEU A 306 19.01 0.19 -4.24
CA LEU A 306 19.51 -0.52 -3.06
C LEU A 306 19.13 -2.00 -3.05
N ASP A 307 17.92 -2.36 -3.47
CA ASP A 307 17.47 -3.75 -3.60
C ASP A 307 18.26 -4.54 -4.66
N ALA A 308 18.91 -3.82 -5.58
CA ALA A 308 19.86 -4.40 -6.50
C ALA A 308 21.18 -4.85 -5.86
N HIS A 309 21.47 -4.44 -4.62
CA HIS A 309 22.60 -4.95 -3.85
C HIS A 309 22.34 -6.39 -3.36
N SER A 310 23.35 -7.26 -3.41
CA SER A 310 23.22 -8.69 -3.06
C SER A 310 22.89 -8.96 -1.58
N ALA A 311 23.37 -8.08 -0.68
CA ALA A 311 23.15 -8.15 0.77
C ALA A 311 21.88 -7.42 1.28
N VAL A 312 21.10 -6.79 0.40
CA VAL A 312 19.87 -6.07 0.76
C VAL A 312 18.64 -6.89 0.40
N THR A 313 17.60 -6.82 1.22
CA THR A 313 16.26 -7.26 0.87
C THR A 313 15.30 -6.13 1.19
N SER A 314 14.65 -5.57 0.17
CA SER A 314 13.71 -4.46 0.35
C SER A 314 12.28 -4.95 0.61
N ALA A 315 11.57 -4.19 1.44
CA ALA A 315 10.12 -4.29 1.60
C ALA A 315 9.46 -3.03 1.03
N ASP A 316 8.50 -3.23 0.13
CA ASP A 316 7.78 -2.14 -0.54
C ASP A 316 6.46 -1.81 0.20
N GLU A 317 6.49 -0.77 1.05
CA GLU A 317 5.33 -0.13 1.68
C GLU A 317 4.43 -1.07 2.50
N LEU A 318 5.01 -2.15 3.05
CA LEU A 318 4.30 -3.07 3.93
C LEU A 318 3.78 -2.35 5.19
N GLN A 319 2.61 -2.76 5.66
CA GLN A 319 1.96 -2.18 6.84
C GLN A 319 2.38 -2.87 8.15
N VAL A 320 3.49 -3.61 8.14
CA VAL A 320 3.99 -4.34 9.32
C VAL A 320 4.24 -3.40 10.50
N MET A 321 4.90 -2.25 10.30
CA MET A 321 5.15 -1.30 11.40
C MET A 321 3.84 -0.74 11.99
N PRO A 322 2.85 -0.24 11.21
CA PRO A 322 1.55 0.15 11.74
C PRO A 322 0.78 -1.00 12.41
N GLU A 323 0.61 -2.14 11.74
CA GLU A 323 -0.36 -3.19 12.12
C GLU A 323 0.19 -4.20 13.13
N MET A 324 1.50 -4.45 13.11
CA MET A 324 2.14 -5.49 13.92
C MET A 324 2.96 -4.91 15.08
N VAL A 325 3.24 -3.60 15.07
CA VAL A 325 4.01 -2.94 16.13
C VAL A 325 3.20 -1.82 16.76
N TYR A 326 2.84 -0.78 15.99
CA TYR A 326 2.23 0.43 16.54
C TYR A 326 0.83 0.18 17.12
N GLU A 327 -0.01 -0.57 16.44
CA GLU A 327 -1.35 -0.87 16.94
C GLU A 327 -1.34 -1.75 18.20
N PRO A 328 -0.56 -2.85 18.26
CA PRO A 328 -0.38 -3.61 19.50
C PRO A 328 0.18 -2.79 20.67
N LEU A 329 0.95 -1.72 20.44
CA LEU A 329 1.39 -0.84 21.55
C LEU A 329 0.22 -0.28 22.37
N GLY A 330 -0.95 -0.11 21.74
CA GLY A 330 -2.15 0.39 22.42
C GLY A 330 -2.61 -0.47 23.60
N GLN A 331 -2.25 -1.76 23.66
CA GLN A 331 -2.58 -2.62 24.80
C GLN A 331 -1.83 -2.23 26.09
N TYR A 332 -0.72 -1.50 25.95
CA TYR A 332 0.07 -0.99 27.07
C TYR A 332 -0.30 0.43 27.49
N SER A 333 -1.09 1.14 26.67
CA SER A 333 -1.45 2.53 26.91
C SER A 333 -2.44 2.67 28.05
N ARG A 334 -2.22 3.67 28.91
CA ARG A 334 -3.13 4.04 30.00
C ARG A 334 -4.08 5.16 29.55
N PRO A 335 -5.29 5.29 30.14
CA PRO A 335 -6.21 6.38 29.81
C PRO A 335 -5.55 7.76 29.95
N GLY A 336 -5.54 8.55 28.88
CA GLY A 336 -4.96 9.89 28.85
C GLY A 336 -3.44 9.95 28.65
N GLU A 337 -2.75 8.81 28.61
CA GLU A 337 -1.31 8.71 28.38
C GLU A 337 -0.98 8.98 26.90
N SER A 338 0.11 9.71 26.62
CA SER A 338 0.59 9.88 25.25
C SER A 338 1.35 8.64 24.79
N VAL A 339 1.48 8.46 23.47
CA VAL A 339 2.28 7.35 22.90
C VAL A 339 3.73 7.41 23.39
N VAL A 340 4.31 8.60 23.53
CA VAL A 340 5.68 8.78 24.04
C VAL A 340 5.79 8.34 25.50
N ASP A 341 4.82 8.68 26.34
CA ASP A 341 4.83 8.26 27.76
C ASP A 341 4.70 6.72 27.87
N THR A 342 3.86 6.11 27.03
CA THR A 342 3.78 4.65 26.94
C THR A 342 5.16 4.08 26.56
N LEU A 343 5.79 4.59 25.48
CA LEU A 343 7.10 4.12 25.01
C LEU A 343 8.22 4.29 26.05
N ASP A 344 8.22 5.40 26.79
CA ASP A 344 9.23 5.71 27.81
C ASP A 344 9.12 4.78 29.02
N ARG A 345 7.90 4.35 29.35
CA ARG A 345 7.63 3.47 30.49
C ARG A 345 7.91 1.99 30.21
N LEU A 346 7.83 1.54 28.95
CA LEU A 346 7.99 0.13 28.61
C LEU A 346 9.43 -0.34 28.83
N SER A 347 9.58 -1.52 29.46
CA SER A 347 10.88 -2.15 29.64
C SER A 347 11.34 -2.89 28.38
N PRO A 348 12.65 -3.19 28.24
CA PRO A 348 13.18 -4.00 27.15
C PRO A 348 12.42 -5.33 26.94
N ASP A 349 12.08 -6.05 28.02
CA ASP A 349 11.32 -7.31 27.97
C ASP A 349 9.93 -7.17 27.32
N GLN A 350 9.32 -5.99 27.41
CA GLN A 350 8.02 -5.69 26.79
C GLN A 350 8.16 -5.24 25.33
N LEU A 351 9.30 -4.64 24.96
CA LEU A 351 9.58 -4.16 23.61
C LEU A 351 10.09 -5.27 22.70
N ASP A 352 10.87 -6.21 23.23
CA ASP A 352 11.46 -7.31 22.48
C ASP A 352 10.45 -8.21 21.74
N PRO A 353 9.27 -8.55 22.31
CA PRO A 353 8.22 -9.24 21.56
C PRO A 353 7.78 -8.47 20.32
N LEU A 354 7.61 -7.15 20.41
CA LEU A 354 7.22 -6.31 19.26
C LEU A 354 8.33 -6.25 18.21
N ARG A 355 9.60 -6.16 18.63
CA ARG A 355 10.77 -6.23 17.75
C ARG A 355 10.82 -7.55 16.97
N ARG A 356 10.62 -8.68 17.67
CA ARG A 356 10.57 -10.02 17.04
C ARG A 356 9.38 -10.18 16.10
N THR A 357 8.21 -9.66 16.45
CA THR A 357 7.02 -9.70 15.59
C THR A 357 7.25 -8.90 14.30
N TYR A 358 7.85 -7.70 14.39
CA TYR A 358 8.23 -6.92 13.21
C TYR A 358 9.13 -7.73 12.26
N TRP A 359 10.21 -8.32 12.80
CA TRP A 359 11.17 -9.10 12.02
C TRP A 359 10.51 -10.31 11.33
N SER A 360 9.81 -11.14 12.10
CA SER A 360 9.16 -12.36 11.58
C SER A 360 8.04 -12.05 10.59
N SER A 361 7.29 -10.96 10.78
CA SER A 361 6.27 -10.53 9.82
C SER A 361 6.89 -10.02 8.52
N MET A 362 8.01 -9.29 8.59
CA MET A 362 8.75 -8.88 7.39
C MET A 362 9.30 -10.08 6.64
N GLU A 363 9.92 -11.03 7.34
CA GLU A 363 10.44 -12.26 6.74
C GLU A 363 9.32 -13.08 6.07
N GLY A 364 8.18 -13.25 6.75
CA GLY A 364 7.01 -13.95 6.22
C GLY A 364 6.36 -13.25 5.01
N ALA A 365 6.32 -11.92 5.01
CA ALA A 365 5.81 -11.13 3.88
C ALA A 365 6.73 -11.23 2.65
N LEU A 366 8.05 -11.19 2.87
CA LEU A 366 9.08 -11.21 1.83
C LEU A 366 9.43 -12.63 1.36
N ARG A 367 9.00 -13.66 2.09
CA ARG A 367 9.25 -15.09 1.81
C ARG A 367 10.73 -15.39 1.58
N THR A 368 11.60 -14.66 2.28
CA THR A 368 13.04 -14.71 2.10
C THR A 368 13.68 -14.61 3.47
N PRO A 369 14.57 -15.54 3.87
CA PRO A 369 15.31 -15.42 5.12
C PRO A 369 16.07 -14.09 5.18
N LEU A 370 15.88 -13.35 6.28
CA LEU A 370 16.49 -12.03 6.47
C LEU A 370 17.78 -12.10 7.30
N SER A 371 18.08 -13.24 7.93
CA SER A 371 19.28 -13.42 8.76
C SER A 371 20.56 -13.16 7.96
N GLY A 372 21.45 -12.35 8.53
CA GLY A 372 22.71 -11.96 7.88
C GLY A 372 22.56 -10.97 6.72
N ARG A 373 21.36 -10.47 6.43
CA ARG A 373 21.08 -9.46 5.39
C ARG A 373 20.66 -8.13 6.02
N MET A 374 20.69 -7.07 5.22
CA MET A 374 20.07 -5.79 5.55
C MET A 374 18.61 -5.81 5.07
N LEU A 375 17.66 -5.72 6.00
CA LEU A 375 16.27 -5.42 5.68
C LEU A 375 16.13 -3.91 5.44
N LEU A 376 15.71 -3.53 4.23
CA LEU A 376 15.36 -2.16 3.88
C LEU A 376 13.83 -2.01 3.86
N ASP A 377 13.25 -1.48 4.93
CA ASP A 377 11.83 -1.10 4.96
C ASP A 377 11.65 0.21 4.19
N LYS A 378 11.15 0.14 2.94
CA LYS A 378 10.77 1.35 2.21
C LYS A 378 9.32 1.66 2.53
N ASN A 379 9.10 2.71 3.31
CA ASN A 379 7.76 3.17 3.61
C ASN A 379 7.74 4.69 3.87
N PRO A 380 7.34 5.50 2.86
CA PRO A 380 7.37 6.95 2.97
C PRO A 380 6.48 7.52 4.08
N GLU A 381 5.47 6.80 4.56
CA GLU A 381 4.56 7.31 5.59
C GLU A 381 5.09 7.13 7.02
N LEU A 382 6.16 6.34 7.22
CA LEU A 382 6.70 6.04 8.56
C LEU A 382 7.42 7.22 9.23
N THR A 383 7.61 8.35 8.54
CA THR A 383 8.17 9.58 9.14
C THR A 383 7.42 9.99 10.40
N MET A 384 6.09 9.82 10.42
CA MET A 384 5.26 10.14 11.58
C MET A 384 5.37 9.13 12.73
N LEU A 385 5.92 7.94 12.46
CA LEU A 385 6.15 6.87 13.43
C LEU A 385 7.62 6.76 13.87
N LEU A 386 8.49 7.68 13.46
CA LEU A 386 9.88 7.69 13.93
C LEU A 386 10.06 7.73 15.46
N PRO A 387 9.16 8.33 16.28
CA PRO A 387 9.24 8.16 17.74
C PRO A 387 9.15 6.70 18.20
N VAL A 388 8.34 5.89 17.52
CA VAL A 388 8.22 4.44 17.77
C VAL A 388 9.50 3.73 17.32
N VAL A 389 10.01 4.07 16.13
CA VAL A 389 11.27 3.53 15.60
C VAL A 389 12.44 3.85 16.54
N ALA A 390 12.53 5.07 17.04
CA ALA A 390 13.61 5.49 17.93
C ALA A 390 13.64 4.72 19.25
N ARG A 391 12.47 4.33 19.78
CA ARG A 391 12.41 3.50 20.99
C ARG A 391 12.65 2.03 20.71
N LEU A 392 11.97 1.46 19.71
CA LEU A 392 11.97 0.02 19.46
C LEU A 392 13.15 -0.44 18.62
N PHE A 393 13.73 0.39 17.76
CA PHE A 393 14.78 0.01 16.83
C PHE A 393 15.89 1.09 16.80
N PRO A 394 16.58 1.35 17.93
CA PRO A 394 17.65 2.35 18.00
C PRO A 394 18.79 2.08 17.00
N GLU A 395 18.98 0.83 16.59
CA GLU A 395 19.97 0.40 15.59
C GLU A 395 19.57 0.68 14.14
N MET A 396 18.30 0.98 13.87
CA MET A 396 17.78 1.17 12.53
C MET A 396 18.34 2.46 11.92
N ARG A 397 18.98 2.33 10.74
CA ARG A 397 19.51 3.46 9.97
C ARG A 397 18.41 4.09 9.13
N ILE A 398 18.30 5.42 9.14
CA ILE A 398 17.21 6.13 8.45
C ILE A 398 17.75 6.82 7.21
N VAL A 399 17.29 6.40 6.03
CA VAL A 399 17.52 7.10 4.78
C VAL A 399 16.29 7.95 4.48
N PHE A 400 16.44 9.27 4.48
CA PHE A 400 15.36 10.21 4.26
C PHE A 400 15.44 10.80 2.84
N ALA A 401 14.47 10.46 2.00
CA ALA A 401 14.42 10.98 0.63
C ALA A 401 13.95 12.44 0.59
N LEU A 402 14.58 13.27 -0.22
CA LEU A 402 14.19 14.66 -0.47
C LEU A 402 13.96 14.88 -1.97
N ARG A 403 12.97 15.73 -2.28
CA ARG A 403 12.66 16.18 -3.63
C ARG A 403 11.99 17.54 -3.56
N ASP A 404 12.02 18.31 -4.64
CA ASP A 404 11.31 19.60 -4.73
C ASP A 404 9.86 19.48 -4.21
N PRO A 405 9.47 20.27 -3.18
CA PRO A 405 8.12 20.24 -2.59
C PRO A 405 6.99 20.35 -3.62
N ARG A 406 7.20 21.13 -4.68
CA ARG A 406 6.19 21.40 -5.72
C ARG A 406 5.96 20.17 -6.59
N ASP A 407 7.03 19.46 -6.96
CA ASP A 407 6.93 18.21 -7.70
C ASP A 407 6.30 17.10 -6.86
N VAL A 408 6.60 17.05 -5.55
CA VAL A 408 6.00 16.08 -4.63
C VAL A 408 4.49 16.27 -4.53
N VAL A 409 4.05 17.50 -4.23
CA VAL A 409 2.63 17.83 -4.06
C VAL A 409 1.86 17.62 -5.36
N LEU A 410 2.36 18.13 -6.49
CA LEU A 410 1.74 17.90 -7.79
C LEU A 410 1.66 16.41 -8.09
N SER A 411 2.76 15.67 -7.92
CA SER A 411 2.78 14.25 -8.25
C SER A 411 1.78 13.46 -7.42
N CYS A 412 1.59 13.78 -6.13
CA CYS A 412 0.58 13.14 -5.28
C CYS A 412 -0.84 13.50 -5.74
N TYR A 413 -1.11 14.77 -6.03
CA TYR A 413 -2.40 15.23 -6.54
C TYR A 413 -2.79 14.51 -7.84
N MET A 414 -1.84 14.27 -8.75
CA MET A 414 -2.13 13.62 -10.02
C MET A 414 -2.43 12.11 -9.91
N GLN A 415 -2.16 11.46 -8.77
CA GLN A 415 -2.37 10.01 -8.65
C GLN A 415 -3.83 9.63 -8.45
N ARG A 416 -4.22 8.51 -9.07
CA ARG A 416 -5.41 7.75 -8.73
C ARG A 416 -5.08 6.68 -7.69
N LEU A 417 -5.39 6.97 -6.43
CA LEU A 417 -5.18 6.04 -5.30
C LEU A 417 -6.51 5.56 -4.73
N PRO A 418 -6.59 4.33 -4.18
CA PRO A 418 -7.70 3.91 -3.34
C PRO A 418 -7.91 4.92 -2.20
N LEU A 419 -9.16 5.28 -1.93
CA LEU A 419 -9.47 6.29 -0.93
C LEU A 419 -9.34 5.71 0.49
N ASN A 420 -8.43 6.27 1.28
CA ASN A 420 -8.18 5.90 2.67
C ASN A 420 -7.69 7.13 3.46
N ALA A 421 -7.37 6.96 4.74
CA ALA A 421 -6.91 8.04 5.61
C ALA A 421 -5.61 8.73 5.13
N VAL A 422 -4.80 8.06 4.31
CA VAL A 422 -3.55 8.59 3.76
C VAL A 422 -3.81 9.39 2.48
N SER A 423 -4.55 8.79 1.54
CA SER A 423 -4.75 9.33 0.18
C SER A 423 -5.83 10.40 0.09
N VAL A 424 -6.70 10.52 1.10
CA VAL A 424 -7.75 11.56 1.16
C VAL A 424 -7.18 12.98 1.13
N HIS A 425 -5.95 13.16 1.61
CA HIS A 425 -5.22 14.42 1.55
C HIS A 425 -4.79 14.81 0.12
N TYR A 426 -4.86 13.90 -0.86
CA TYR A 426 -4.48 14.18 -2.24
C TYR A 426 -5.68 14.55 -3.11
N LEU A 427 -6.80 14.90 -2.49
CA LEU A 427 -8.02 15.30 -3.19
C LEU A 427 -8.00 16.78 -3.61
N THR A 428 -7.21 17.62 -2.96
CA THR A 428 -6.96 19.01 -3.36
C THR A 428 -5.47 19.33 -3.26
N LEU A 429 -4.99 20.31 -4.03
CA LEU A 429 -3.60 20.77 -3.92
C LEU A 429 -3.30 21.30 -2.51
N GLU A 430 -4.26 21.98 -1.89
CA GLU A 430 -4.09 22.56 -0.56
C GLU A 430 -3.94 21.51 0.54
N SER A 431 -4.85 20.52 0.58
CA SER A 431 -4.72 19.42 1.55
C SER A 431 -3.48 18.57 1.32
N ALA A 432 -3.01 18.47 0.07
CA ALA A 432 -1.77 17.78 -0.26
C ALA A 432 -0.54 18.56 0.23
N ALA A 433 -0.52 19.89 0.03
CA ALA A 433 0.52 20.78 0.54
C ALA A 433 0.56 20.81 2.06
N GLU A 434 -0.59 20.84 2.74
CA GLU A 434 -0.68 20.77 4.20
C GLU A 434 -0.15 19.45 4.75
N LYS A 435 -0.47 18.32 4.09
CA LYS A 435 0.08 17.01 4.45
C LYS A 435 1.60 17.01 4.30
N TYR A 436 2.12 17.48 3.16
CA TYR A 436 3.56 17.61 2.93
C TYR A 436 4.22 18.45 4.02
N ALA A 437 3.67 19.63 4.31
CA ALA A 437 4.16 20.53 5.34
C ALA A 437 4.19 19.87 6.72
N ARG A 438 3.16 19.11 7.08
CA ARG A 438 3.10 18.38 8.36
C ARG A 438 4.24 17.37 8.46
N THR A 439 4.46 16.57 7.42
CA THR A 439 5.53 15.57 7.36
C THR A 439 6.91 16.21 7.43
N MET A 440 7.16 17.28 6.67
CA MET A 440 8.47 17.95 6.67
C MET A 440 8.75 18.70 7.97
N ARG A 441 7.73 19.32 8.59
CA ARG A 441 7.87 19.90 9.93
C ARG A 441 8.21 18.83 10.97
N ALA A 442 7.56 17.67 10.90
CA ALA A 442 7.89 16.55 11.77
C ALA A 442 9.33 16.11 11.56
N TRP A 443 9.78 15.93 10.31
CA TRP A 443 11.16 15.57 9.99
C TRP A 443 12.18 16.58 10.54
N LEU A 444 11.99 17.89 10.32
CA LEU A 444 12.89 18.93 10.82
C LEU A 444 13.06 18.89 12.34
N LYS A 445 11.98 18.58 13.08
CA LYS A 445 12.07 18.33 14.54
C LYS A 445 12.80 17.02 14.83
N LEU A 446 12.37 15.93 14.20
CA LEU A 446 12.82 14.58 14.52
C LEU A 446 14.30 14.38 14.23
N ARG A 447 14.83 14.89 13.10
CA ARG A 447 16.26 14.79 12.75
C ARG A 447 17.19 15.46 13.77
N ALA A 448 16.69 16.44 14.53
CA ALA A 448 17.41 17.08 15.62
C ALA A 448 17.24 16.35 16.98
N THR A 449 16.22 15.50 17.10
CA THR A 449 15.80 14.88 18.38
C THR A 449 16.21 13.42 18.49
N ILE A 450 15.93 12.60 17.46
CA ILE A 450 16.21 11.17 17.47
C ILE A 450 17.72 10.90 17.48
N ARG A 451 18.09 9.68 17.86
CA ARG A 451 19.49 9.23 17.93
C ARG A 451 19.83 8.10 16.97
N ASN A 452 18.85 7.61 16.22
CA ASN A 452 19.09 6.80 15.05
C ASN A 452 20.04 7.55 14.09
N PRO A 453 21.04 6.88 13.51
CA PRO A 453 21.80 7.43 12.39
C PRO A 453 20.85 7.75 11.24
N TRP A 454 21.00 8.92 10.62
CA TRP A 454 20.19 9.29 9.48
C TRP A 454 21.01 9.93 8.35
N LEU A 455 20.50 9.82 7.11
CA LEU A 455 21.08 10.40 5.91
C LEU A 455 19.98 10.98 5.02
N GLU A 456 20.10 12.25 4.64
CA GLU A 456 19.23 12.87 3.63
C GLU A 456 19.80 12.64 2.21
N VAL A 457 18.93 12.16 1.30
CA VAL A 457 19.28 11.84 -0.09
C VAL A 457 18.35 12.58 -1.04
N ARG A 458 18.90 13.45 -1.89
CA ARG A 458 18.11 14.26 -2.81
C ARG A 458 17.90 13.54 -4.13
N TYR A 459 16.65 13.54 -4.61
CA TYR A 459 16.27 12.89 -5.85
C TYR A 459 17.02 13.49 -7.03
N GLU A 460 17.09 14.82 -7.12
CA GLU A 460 17.73 15.53 -8.24
C GLU A 460 19.23 15.21 -8.32
N GLU A 461 19.92 15.11 -7.18
CA GLU A 461 21.31 14.70 -7.12
C GLU A 461 21.49 13.22 -7.50
N THR A 462 20.54 12.36 -7.11
CA THR A 462 20.56 10.93 -7.47
C THR A 462 20.37 10.72 -8.97
N VAL A 463 19.52 11.53 -9.61
CA VAL A 463 19.36 11.51 -11.07
C VAL A 463 20.61 12.03 -11.77
N ALA A 464 21.26 13.06 -11.22
CA ALA A 464 22.45 13.67 -11.82
C ALA A 464 23.71 12.81 -11.67
N ASP A 465 23.91 12.17 -10.51
CA ASP A 465 25.05 11.30 -10.20
C ASP A 465 24.60 10.09 -9.37
N LEU A 466 24.07 9.08 -10.06
CA LEU A 466 23.60 7.86 -9.43
C LEU A 466 24.73 7.12 -8.70
N ALA A 467 25.92 7.03 -9.30
CA ALA A 467 27.03 6.28 -8.74
C ALA A 467 27.58 6.91 -7.45
N GLY A 468 27.74 8.23 -7.44
CA GLY A 468 28.16 8.97 -6.25
C GLY A 468 27.15 8.85 -5.12
N GLN A 469 25.85 9.03 -5.41
CA GLN A 469 24.81 8.92 -4.38
C GLN A 469 24.64 7.48 -3.88
N ALA A 470 24.68 6.47 -4.77
CA ALA A 470 24.63 5.07 -4.37
C ALA A 470 25.78 4.72 -3.43
N ARG A 471 27.02 5.15 -3.74
CA ARG A 471 28.19 4.91 -2.89
C ARG A 471 28.02 5.52 -1.50
N ARG A 472 27.58 6.78 -1.44
CA ARG A 472 27.32 7.51 -0.19
C ARG A 472 26.27 6.81 0.67
N VAL A 473 25.20 6.28 0.06
CA VAL A 473 24.15 5.56 0.80
C VAL A 473 24.65 4.18 1.27
N LEU A 474 25.36 3.42 0.43
CA LEU A 474 25.92 2.12 0.82
C LEU A 474 26.92 2.27 1.98
N GLU A 475 27.80 3.27 1.94
CA GLU A 475 28.73 3.57 3.02
C GLU A 475 27.99 3.87 4.33
N PHE A 476 26.96 4.72 4.29
CA PHE A 476 26.12 5.00 5.45
C PHE A 476 25.43 3.75 6.02
N LEU A 477 24.98 2.87 5.13
CA LEU A 477 24.38 1.58 5.50
C LEU A 477 25.41 0.55 6.00
N GLY A 478 26.71 0.82 5.87
CA GLY A 478 27.78 -0.11 6.22
C GLY A 478 27.89 -1.29 5.25
N LEU A 479 27.53 -1.08 3.99
CA LEU A 479 27.58 -2.07 2.93
C LEU A 479 28.76 -1.80 1.98
N PRO A 480 29.43 -2.85 1.46
CA PRO A 480 30.44 -2.69 0.44
C PRO A 480 29.84 -2.14 -0.87
N TRP A 481 30.69 -1.63 -1.75
CA TRP A 481 30.26 -1.32 -3.11
C TRP A 481 29.91 -2.59 -3.88
N ASP A 482 28.82 -2.57 -4.63
CA ASP A 482 28.35 -3.64 -5.52
C ASP A 482 27.88 -2.99 -6.83
N ASP A 483 28.52 -3.30 -7.97
CA ASP A 483 28.18 -2.71 -9.26
C ASP A 483 26.72 -2.98 -9.68
N ALA A 484 26.08 -4.01 -9.11
CA ALA A 484 24.69 -4.32 -9.37
C ALA A 484 23.73 -3.14 -9.08
N VAL A 485 24.10 -2.22 -8.18
CA VAL A 485 23.27 -1.04 -7.88
C VAL A 485 23.16 -0.06 -9.06
N LEU A 486 24.11 -0.06 -9.99
CA LEU A 486 24.05 0.72 -11.22
C LEU A 486 23.21 0.02 -12.30
N ASP A 487 23.21 -1.31 -12.28
CA ASP A 487 22.45 -2.18 -13.19
C ASP A 487 21.09 -2.60 -12.62
N TYR A 488 20.56 -1.85 -11.65
CA TYR A 488 19.34 -2.19 -10.90
C TYR A 488 18.13 -2.54 -11.77
N ARG A 489 18.05 -1.95 -12.97
CA ARG A 489 17.00 -2.24 -13.98
C ARG A 489 16.95 -3.70 -14.40
N ARG A 490 18.11 -4.32 -14.63
CA ARG A 490 18.19 -5.72 -15.07
C ARG A 490 17.64 -6.66 -14.00
N ARG A 491 17.86 -6.34 -12.72
CA ARG A 491 17.35 -7.12 -11.59
C ARG A 491 15.85 -6.91 -11.41
N THR A 492 15.36 -5.69 -11.61
CA THR A 492 13.93 -5.36 -11.63
C THR A 492 13.17 -6.11 -12.74
N GLU A 493 13.78 -6.34 -13.90
CA GLU A 493 13.20 -7.13 -15.00
C GLU A 493 13.15 -8.64 -14.67
N GLN A 494 14.08 -9.13 -13.84
CA GLN A 494 14.18 -10.54 -13.46
C GLN A 494 13.32 -10.92 -12.26
N LYS A 495 13.16 -10.01 -11.29
CA LYS A 495 12.12 -10.16 -10.28
C LYS A 495 10.78 -9.99 -10.99
N HIS A 496 9.92 -11.01 -11.00
CA HIS A 496 8.51 -10.83 -11.37
C HIS A 496 7.87 -9.90 -10.32
N VAL A 497 8.05 -8.59 -10.47
CA VAL A 497 7.58 -7.59 -9.51
C VAL A 497 6.08 -7.46 -9.69
N HIS A 498 5.31 -8.05 -8.76
CA HIS A 498 3.84 -7.97 -8.74
C HIS A 498 3.29 -6.58 -8.34
N SER A 499 4.16 -5.59 -8.13
CA SER A 499 3.80 -4.21 -7.76
C SER A 499 2.88 -3.57 -8.83
N PRO A 500 1.84 -2.79 -8.43
CA PRO A 500 0.90 -2.10 -9.33
C PRO A 500 1.51 -1.11 -10.33
N THR A 501 2.83 -0.92 -10.29
CA THR A 501 3.58 0.10 -11.05
C THR A 501 4.64 -0.50 -11.99
N TYR A 502 4.47 -1.71 -12.53
CA TYR A 502 5.42 -2.31 -13.49
C TYR A 502 5.81 -1.35 -14.64
N GLU A 503 4.87 -0.58 -15.19
CA GLU A 503 5.15 0.39 -16.26
C GLU A 503 5.88 1.66 -15.77
N ALA A 504 5.87 1.98 -14.47
CA ALA A 504 6.62 3.10 -13.89
C ALA A 504 7.99 2.67 -13.35
N VAL A 505 8.16 1.37 -13.11
CA VAL A 505 9.34 0.73 -12.52
C VAL A 505 10.36 0.31 -13.60
N THR A 506 9.89 0.02 -14.82
CA THR A 506 10.74 -0.32 -15.99
C THR A 506 11.12 0.88 -16.85
N LYS A 507 10.55 2.07 -16.61
CA LYS A 507 10.87 3.28 -17.34
C LYS A 507 12.14 3.95 -16.78
N PRO A 508 13.01 4.55 -17.62
CA PRO A 508 14.25 5.18 -17.18
C PRO A 508 13.98 6.30 -16.17
N ILE A 509 14.95 6.56 -15.29
CA ILE A 509 14.97 7.70 -14.36
C ILE A 509 14.55 8.95 -15.11
N TYR A 510 13.39 9.48 -14.77
CA TYR A 510 12.84 10.60 -15.50
C TYR A 510 13.38 11.91 -14.92
N ALA A 511 14.40 12.45 -15.59
CA ALA A 511 14.68 13.89 -15.57
C ALA A 511 13.41 14.68 -15.92
N SER A 512 12.50 14.11 -16.73
CA SER A 512 11.19 14.73 -17.05
C SER A 512 10.23 14.89 -15.86
N SER A 513 10.53 14.26 -14.73
CA SER A 513 9.77 14.44 -13.49
C SER A 513 10.35 15.56 -12.62
N ILE A 514 11.60 15.99 -12.86
CA ILE A 514 12.22 17.13 -12.19
C ILE A 514 11.69 18.40 -12.85
N GLY A 515 11.13 19.31 -12.06
CA GLY A 515 10.59 20.56 -12.56
C GLY A 515 9.27 20.41 -13.32
N ARG A 516 8.61 19.25 -13.23
CA ARG A 516 7.29 19.02 -13.86
C ARG A 516 6.26 20.01 -13.33
N TRP A 517 6.41 20.44 -12.08
CA TRP A 517 5.59 21.47 -11.46
C TRP A 517 5.48 22.76 -12.28
N ARG A 518 6.49 23.09 -13.09
CA ARG A 518 6.48 24.32 -13.93
C ARG A 518 5.34 24.31 -14.95
N ASN A 519 4.96 23.14 -15.46
CA ASN A 519 3.82 23.00 -16.37
C ASN A 519 2.46 23.28 -15.67
N TYR A 520 2.45 23.30 -14.34
CA TYR A 520 1.28 23.50 -13.49
C TYR A 520 1.49 24.66 -12.50
N ALA A 521 2.43 25.57 -12.79
CA ALA A 521 2.83 26.63 -11.86
C ALA A 521 1.65 27.53 -11.47
N ARG A 522 0.76 27.83 -12.42
CA ARG A 522 -0.45 28.61 -12.19
C ARG A 522 -1.39 27.94 -11.18
N GLN A 523 -1.55 26.62 -11.28
CA GLN A 523 -2.43 25.85 -10.40
C GLN A 523 -1.85 25.67 -9.00
N LEU A 524 -0.51 25.69 -8.88
CA LEU A 524 0.21 25.57 -7.61
C LEU A 524 0.37 26.91 -6.87
N GLU A 525 0.17 28.04 -7.54
CA GLU A 525 0.28 29.39 -6.95
C GLU A 525 -0.46 29.52 -5.60
N PRO A 526 -1.72 29.05 -5.43
CA PRO A 526 -2.44 29.21 -4.17
C PRO A 526 -1.77 28.50 -2.97
N VAL A 527 -1.01 27.42 -3.22
CA VAL A 527 -0.36 26.63 -2.17
C VAL A 527 1.13 26.96 -2.01
N GLN A 528 1.68 27.85 -2.83
CA GLN A 528 3.09 28.22 -2.80
C GLN A 528 3.52 28.71 -1.42
N LYS A 529 2.69 29.50 -0.74
CA LYS A 529 2.97 30.01 0.61
C LYS A 529 3.17 28.89 1.64
N ILE A 530 2.43 27.78 1.52
CA ILE A 530 2.54 26.63 2.41
C ILE A 530 3.89 25.93 2.19
N LEU A 531 4.35 25.87 0.93
CA LEU A 531 5.55 25.14 0.54
C LEU A 531 6.84 25.95 0.71
N GLN A 532 6.77 27.29 0.67
CA GLN A 532 7.94 28.18 0.63
C GLN A 532 8.93 27.91 1.76
N GLN A 533 8.45 27.73 3.00
CA GLN A 533 9.29 27.40 4.15
C GLN A 533 10.19 26.16 3.89
N TYR A 534 9.66 25.15 3.20
CA TYR A 534 10.38 23.89 2.98
C TYR A 534 11.22 23.94 1.70
N ILE A 535 10.83 24.75 0.72
CA ILE A 535 11.67 25.10 -0.42
C ILE A 535 12.96 25.74 0.12
N ASP A 536 12.82 26.73 1.01
CA ASP A 536 13.95 27.44 1.61
C ASP A 536 14.76 26.52 2.53
N ALA A 537 14.11 25.79 3.44
CA ALA A 537 14.79 24.93 4.42
C ALA A 537 15.60 23.78 3.80
N PHE A 538 15.20 23.31 2.62
CA PHE A 538 15.91 22.26 1.88
C PHE A 538 16.72 22.80 0.69
N GLY A 539 16.80 24.12 0.50
CA GLY A 539 17.60 24.74 -0.56
C GLY A 539 17.15 24.32 -1.96
N TYR A 540 15.87 24.46 -2.27
CA TYR A 540 15.36 24.41 -3.64
C TYR A 540 15.21 25.83 -4.19
N GLU A 541 15.47 26.01 -5.49
CA GLU A 541 15.41 27.34 -6.11
C GLU A 541 14.00 27.96 -6.00
N ALA A 542 13.96 29.20 -5.53
CA ALA A 542 12.77 30.03 -5.58
C ALA A 542 12.66 30.67 -6.98
N LYS A 543 11.58 30.30 -7.69
CA LYS A 543 11.15 30.73 -9.03
C LYS A 543 11.67 29.89 -10.19
#